data_AF-A0A4Y9KP66-F1
#
_entry.id   AF-A0A4Y9KP66-F1
#
_cell.length_a   1.000
_cell.length_b   1.000
_cell.length_c   1.000
_cell.angle_alpha   90.00
_cell.angle_beta   90.00
_cell.angle_gamma   90.00
#
_symmetry.space_group_name_H-M   'P 1'
#
loop_
_entity.id
_entity.type
_entity.pdbx_description
1 polymer ?
#
loop_
_entity_poly.entity_id
_entity_poly.type
_entity_poly.pdbx_seq_one_letter_code
_entity_poly.pdbx_strand_id
1 'polypeptide(L)'
;MTNAAAALTHSVSVTENSDGRLEVFGLGTDRALWHVWQEKPHSGPWSSWASLGGVLTSSPSSVDNSEGRLEVFARGTDNSLWHIWQDRPHAGPWSGWASLGGAITSDPAAIANSDGRLEVFARGTDNALWHIWQEKPHAGPWSGWASLGGEITGDPEVFINSDGRLEVFARGSDNALWHIWQEEPHAGPWSSWASLGGAITSDPAVVASSDGRLEVFARGTDNALWHIWQEKPHAASWSRWASLGGAITSDPAVVDNSDGRLEVFARGIDNVLWHIWQEKPHAAPWSSWASLGGSITSDPVAFDNSDGRLEVFARGTDNALWHIWQKKPHSGPWSGWASLGGVLLSDPLAA
;
A
#
# COMPACT_ATOMS: atom_id res chain seq x y z
N MET A 1 -28.77 -9.51 6.97
CA MET A 1 -27.64 -9.77 6.04
C MET A 1 -27.43 -8.50 5.24
N THR A 2 -26.65 -7.57 5.79
CA THR A 2 -26.22 -6.35 5.08
C THR A 2 -24.83 -6.66 4.56
N ASN A 3 -24.69 -6.74 3.24
CA ASN A 3 -23.40 -6.81 2.57
C ASN A 3 -22.57 -5.62 3.04
N ALA A 4 -21.56 -5.86 3.87
CA ALA A 4 -20.45 -4.95 3.99
C ALA A 4 -19.79 -4.96 2.60
N ALA A 5 -19.97 -3.88 1.84
CA ALA A 5 -19.24 -3.71 0.60
C ALA A 5 -17.76 -3.61 0.96
N ALA A 6 -17.01 -4.68 0.73
CA ALA A 6 -15.56 -4.60 0.67
C ALA A 6 -15.22 -3.50 -0.34
N ALA A 7 -14.30 -2.61 0.03
CA ALA A 7 -13.67 -1.74 -0.95
C ALA A 7 -13.03 -2.59 -2.06
N LEU A 8 -12.89 -2.02 -3.25
CA LEU A 8 -12.33 -2.73 -4.39
C LEU A 8 -10.81 -2.76 -4.22
N THR A 9 -10.22 -3.94 -4.05
CA THR A 9 -8.80 -4.08 -3.69
C THR A 9 -7.83 -3.48 -4.72
N HIS A 10 -6.62 -3.20 -4.23
CA HIS A 10 -5.48 -2.60 -4.94
C HIS A 10 -5.24 -3.20 -6.34
N SER A 11 -5.60 -2.48 -7.41
CA SER A 11 -5.34 -2.99 -8.78
C SER A 11 -3.85 -3.05 -9.15
N VAL A 12 -3.01 -2.28 -8.46
CA VAL A 12 -1.57 -2.18 -8.72
C VAL A 12 -0.78 -1.95 -7.43
N SER A 13 0.51 -2.30 -7.46
CA SER A 13 1.54 -1.87 -6.52
C SER A 13 2.54 -0.96 -7.24
N VAL A 14 3.04 0.07 -6.57
CA VAL A 14 3.97 1.05 -7.16
C VAL A 14 5.18 1.17 -6.25
N THR A 15 6.38 1.08 -6.82
CA THR A 15 7.63 1.25 -6.08
C THR A 15 8.59 2.14 -6.87
N GLU A 16 9.25 3.06 -6.17
CA GLU A 16 10.38 3.80 -6.72
C GLU A 16 11.62 2.92 -6.65
N ASN A 17 12.24 2.65 -7.80
CA ASN A 17 13.58 2.10 -7.86
C ASN A 17 14.55 3.08 -7.17
N SER A 18 15.60 2.59 -6.54
CA SER A 18 16.67 3.43 -5.96
C SER A 18 17.40 4.39 -6.92
N ASP A 19 17.10 4.40 -8.22
CA ASP A 19 17.52 5.43 -9.18
C ASP A 19 16.49 6.56 -9.41
N GLY A 20 15.36 6.53 -8.70
CA GLY A 20 14.28 7.52 -8.76
C GLY A 20 13.18 7.23 -9.80
N ARG A 21 13.23 6.08 -10.48
CA ARG A 21 12.18 5.70 -11.46
C ARG A 21 11.05 4.94 -10.76
N LEU A 22 9.81 5.38 -11.00
CA LEU A 22 8.65 4.60 -10.61
C LEU A 22 8.47 3.36 -11.49
N GLU A 23 8.10 2.25 -10.87
CA GLU A 23 7.74 1.01 -11.51
C GLU A 23 6.44 0.48 -10.89
N VAL A 24 5.48 0.16 -11.77
CA VAL A 24 4.13 -0.25 -11.41
C VAL A 24 3.93 -1.70 -11.77
N PHE A 25 3.35 -2.47 -10.86
CA PHE A 25 3.04 -3.88 -10.99
C PHE A 25 1.54 -4.11 -10.89
N GLY A 26 0.95 -4.90 -11.78
CA GLY A 26 -0.47 -5.21 -11.76
C GLY A 26 -0.79 -6.54 -12.44
N LEU A 27 -1.97 -7.10 -12.17
CA LEU A 27 -2.40 -8.34 -12.80
C LEU A 27 -3.08 -8.06 -14.14
N GLY A 28 -2.62 -8.71 -15.19
CA GLY A 28 -3.29 -8.72 -16.49
C GLY A 28 -4.54 -9.61 -16.50
N THR A 29 -5.32 -9.57 -17.57
CA THR A 29 -6.49 -10.45 -17.76
C THR A 29 -6.16 -11.95 -17.78
N ASP A 30 -4.89 -12.30 -17.98
CA ASP A 30 -4.35 -13.66 -17.90
C ASP A 30 -3.94 -14.07 -16.47
N ARG A 31 -4.16 -13.19 -15.47
CA ARG A 31 -3.70 -13.31 -14.08
C ARG A 31 -2.18 -13.38 -13.94
N ALA A 32 -1.42 -13.10 -14.99
CA ALA A 32 0.03 -12.95 -14.86
C ALA A 32 0.36 -11.60 -14.23
N LEU A 33 1.53 -11.50 -13.61
CA LEU A 33 2.08 -10.22 -13.18
C LEU A 33 2.61 -9.49 -14.42
N TRP A 34 2.17 -8.26 -14.61
CA TRP A 34 2.69 -7.34 -15.61
C TRP A 34 3.27 -6.11 -14.91
N HIS A 35 4.30 -5.52 -15.51
CA HIS A 35 4.92 -4.31 -14.99
C HIS A 35 5.23 -3.29 -16.07
N VAL A 36 5.26 -2.01 -15.68
CA VAL A 36 5.59 -0.86 -16.52
C VAL A 36 6.40 0.13 -15.68
N TRP A 37 7.42 0.77 -16.26
CA TRP A 37 8.34 1.64 -15.52
C TRP A 37 8.62 2.93 -16.27
N GLN A 38 8.94 4.00 -15.53
CA GLN A 38 9.48 5.21 -16.12
C GLN A 38 10.82 4.90 -16.80
N GLU A 39 11.08 5.41 -18.00
CA GLU A 39 12.40 5.28 -18.63
C GLU A 39 13.44 6.21 -18.01
N LYS A 40 12.98 7.29 -17.38
CA LYS A 40 13.82 8.26 -16.66
C LYS A 40 13.12 8.68 -15.37
N PRO A 41 13.87 8.98 -14.30
CA PRO A 41 13.29 9.46 -13.06
C PRO A 41 12.39 10.67 -13.31
N HIS A 42 11.23 10.68 -12.64
CA HIS A 42 10.29 11.79 -12.56
C HIS A 42 9.70 12.22 -13.92
N SER A 43 9.89 11.47 -15.01
CA SER A 43 9.37 11.89 -16.30
C SER A 43 9.06 10.73 -17.22
N GLY A 44 8.02 10.92 -18.05
CA GLY A 44 7.84 10.09 -19.22
C GLY A 44 9.00 10.26 -20.23
N PRO A 45 9.15 9.33 -21.18
CA PRO A 45 8.23 8.24 -21.49
C PRO A 45 8.28 7.08 -20.48
N TRP A 46 7.21 6.29 -20.47
CA TRP A 46 7.13 5.00 -19.78
C TRP A 46 7.48 3.88 -20.76
N SER A 47 7.96 2.76 -20.23
CA SER A 47 8.16 1.53 -21.00
C SER A 47 6.84 0.98 -21.53
N SER A 48 6.91 -0.04 -22.40
CA SER A 48 5.77 -0.90 -22.66
C SER A 48 5.57 -1.90 -21.52
N TRP A 49 4.32 -2.25 -21.22
CA TRP A 49 4.00 -3.36 -20.32
C TRP A 49 4.77 -4.63 -20.70
N ALA A 50 5.47 -5.21 -19.74
CA ALA A 50 6.14 -6.50 -19.87
C ALA A 50 5.54 -7.51 -18.89
N SER A 51 5.50 -8.78 -19.27
CA SER A 51 4.99 -9.85 -18.41
C SER A 51 6.12 -10.47 -17.61
N LEU A 52 5.90 -10.64 -16.32
CA LEU A 52 6.72 -11.44 -15.40
C LEU A 52 6.13 -12.85 -15.19
N GLY A 53 5.10 -13.20 -15.97
CA GLY A 53 4.44 -14.50 -15.93
C GLY A 53 3.74 -14.77 -14.58
N GLY A 54 3.64 -16.06 -14.24
CA GLY A 54 2.86 -16.52 -13.09
C GLY A 54 1.35 -16.56 -13.37
N VAL A 55 0.60 -17.08 -12.39
CA VAL A 55 -0.86 -17.01 -12.33
C VAL A 55 -1.20 -16.69 -10.88
N LEU A 56 -1.56 -15.44 -10.64
CA LEU A 56 -1.69 -14.87 -9.30
C LEU A 56 -3.17 -14.72 -8.91
N THR A 57 -3.42 -14.80 -7.60
CA THR A 57 -4.76 -14.76 -7.00
C THR A 57 -4.89 -13.72 -5.88
N SER A 58 -3.90 -12.83 -5.74
CA SER A 58 -3.91 -11.65 -4.87
C SER A 58 -3.38 -10.44 -5.63
N SER A 59 -3.60 -9.24 -5.09
CA SER A 59 -2.86 -8.06 -5.55
C SER A 59 -1.37 -8.25 -5.24
N PRO A 60 -0.46 -7.67 -6.04
CA PRO A 60 0.96 -7.75 -5.76
C PRO A 60 1.35 -6.76 -4.66
N SER A 61 2.42 -7.06 -3.92
CA SER A 61 3.11 -6.12 -3.04
C SER A 61 4.57 -6.04 -3.48
N SER A 62 5.01 -4.85 -3.89
CA SER A 62 6.39 -4.62 -4.36
C SER A 62 7.17 -3.74 -3.38
N VAL A 63 8.46 -4.07 -3.21
CA VAL A 63 9.38 -3.37 -2.30
C VAL A 63 10.75 -3.23 -2.94
N ASP A 64 11.44 -2.11 -2.70
CA ASP A 64 12.86 -1.97 -3.02
C ASP A 64 13.67 -2.50 -1.83
N ASN A 65 14.50 -3.52 -2.07
CA ASN A 65 15.33 -4.04 -1.00
C ASN A 65 16.50 -3.10 -0.69
N SER A 66 17.22 -3.37 0.40
CA SER A 66 18.31 -2.51 0.86
C SER A 66 19.55 -2.45 -0.08
N GLU A 67 19.57 -3.24 -1.17
CA GLU A 67 20.58 -3.17 -2.25
C GLU A 67 20.08 -2.43 -3.49
N GLY A 68 18.81 -2.02 -3.52
CA GLY A 68 18.20 -1.38 -4.68
C GLY A 68 17.57 -2.33 -5.70
N ARG A 69 17.38 -3.62 -5.38
CA ARG A 69 16.67 -4.57 -6.25
C ARG A 69 15.20 -4.62 -5.83
N LEU A 70 14.31 -4.46 -6.80
CA LEU A 70 12.89 -4.67 -6.56
C LEU A 70 12.58 -6.16 -6.33
N GLU A 71 11.67 -6.42 -5.40
CA GLU A 71 11.12 -7.74 -5.11
C GLU A 71 9.60 -7.64 -4.98
N VAL A 72 8.87 -8.54 -5.63
CA VAL A 72 7.41 -8.55 -5.70
C VAL A 72 6.86 -9.83 -5.10
N PHE A 73 5.86 -9.71 -4.26
CA PHE A 73 5.19 -10.78 -3.53
C PHE A 73 3.73 -10.88 -3.95
N ALA A 74 3.23 -12.10 -4.16
CA ALA A 74 1.83 -12.35 -4.51
C ALA A 74 1.41 -13.78 -4.15
N ARG A 75 0.09 -14.00 -4.01
CA ARG A 75 -0.49 -15.33 -3.81
C ARG A 75 -0.60 -16.08 -5.13
N GLY A 76 -0.14 -17.32 -5.16
CA GLY A 76 -0.29 -18.23 -6.31
C GLY A 76 -1.67 -18.92 -6.35
N THR A 77 -1.90 -19.76 -7.36
CA THR A 77 -3.13 -20.58 -7.46
C THR A 77 -3.25 -21.67 -6.41
N ASP A 78 -2.15 -22.00 -5.73
CA ASP A 78 -2.07 -22.95 -4.62
C ASP A 78 -2.32 -22.29 -3.25
N ASN A 79 -2.67 -21.00 -3.23
CA ASN A 79 -2.78 -20.14 -2.05
C ASN A 79 -1.48 -19.92 -1.27
N SER A 80 -0.34 -20.37 -1.77
CA SER A 80 0.97 -20.07 -1.18
C SER A 80 1.40 -18.64 -1.51
N LEU A 81 2.28 -18.07 -0.69
CA LEU A 81 3.02 -16.87 -1.05
C LEU A 81 4.12 -17.22 -2.06
N TRP A 82 4.22 -16.44 -3.12
CA TRP A 82 5.26 -16.51 -4.13
C TRP A 82 5.95 -15.16 -4.26
N HIS A 83 7.23 -15.18 -4.64
CA HIS A 83 7.99 -13.97 -4.90
C HIS A 83 8.87 -14.06 -6.15
N ILE A 84 9.17 -12.90 -6.72
CA ILE A 84 10.06 -12.71 -7.86
C ILE A 84 10.87 -11.43 -7.64
N TRP A 85 12.16 -11.41 -8.01
CA TRP A 85 13.05 -10.28 -7.75
C TRP A 85 13.91 -9.92 -8.95
N GLN A 86 14.36 -8.67 -9.03
CA GLN A 86 15.40 -8.27 -9.98
C GLN A 86 16.74 -8.89 -9.59
N ASP A 87 17.50 -9.42 -10.55
CA ASP A 87 18.85 -9.96 -10.28
C ASP A 87 19.87 -8.84 -10.01
N ARG A 88 19.59 -7.62 -10.48
CA ARG A 88 20.42 -6.42 -10.27
C ARG A 88 19.53 -5.19 -10.08
N PRO A 89 20.00 -4.16 -9.37
CA PRO A 89 19.26 -2.92 -9.22
C PRO A 89 18.89 -2.30 -10.57
N HIS A 90 17.69 -1.71 -10.63
CA HIS A 90 17.21 -0.86 -11.72
C HIS A 90 17.00 -1.55 -13.08
N ALA A 91 17.24 -2.86 -13.19
CA ALA A 91 17.19 -3.54 -14.47
C ALA A 91 16.85 -5.03 -14.33
N GLY A 92 16.22 -5.56 -15.38
CA GLY A 92 16.19 -7.00 -15.59
C GLY A 92 17.60 -7.59 -15.85
N PRO A 93 17.73 -8.92 -15.86
CA PRO A 93 16.64 -9.89 -15.78
C PRO A 93 16.01 -10.02 -14.38
N TRP A 94 14.77 -10.48 -14.36
CA TRP A 94 14.09 -10.93 -13.15
C TRP A 94 14.37 -12.42 -12.92
N SER A 95 14.31 -12.84 -11.67
CA SER A 95 14.35 -14.25 -11.28
C SER A 95 13.17 -15.04 -11.85
N GLY A 96 13.17 -16.35 -11.65
CA GLY A 96 11.92 -17.12 -11.71
C GLY A 96 11.09 -16.91 -10.44
N TRP A 97 9.78 -17.18 -10.52
CA TRP A 97 8.92 -17.26 -9.34
C TRP A 97 9.39 -18.38 -8.41
N ALA A 98 9.60 -18.04 -7.14
CA ALA A 98 9.89 -18.99 -6.08
C ALA A 98 8.78 -18.99 -5.02
N SER A 99 8.50 -20.16 -4.44
CA SER A 99 7.47 -20.28 -3.41
C SER A 99 8.09 -20.04 -2.04
N LEU A 100 7.42 -19.23 -1.23
CA LEU A 100 7.66 -19.09 0.21
C LEU A 100 6.68 -19.95 1.03
N GLY A 101 5.89 -20.80 0.36
CA GLY A 101 4.90 -21.68 1.00
C GLY A 101 3.81 -20.90 1.73
N GLY A 102 3.31 -21.49 2.82
CA GLY A 102 2.17 -20.94 3.57
C GLY A 102 0.83 -21.15 2.87
N ALA A 103 -0.24 -20.65 3.48
CA ALA A 103 -1.57 -20.62 2.90
C ALA A 103 -2.24 -19.31 3.32
N ILE A 104 -2.22 -18.32 2.42
CA ILE A 104 -2.62 -16.94 2.72
C ILE A 104 -3.98 -16.60 2.14
N THR A 105 -4.77 -15.82 2.87
CA THR A 105 -6.17 -15.46 2.56
C THR A 105 -6.40 -13.94 2.42
N SER A 106 -5.34 -13.14 2.51
CA SER A 106 -5.31 -11.69 2.21
C SER A 106 -4.36 -11.41 1.04
N ASP A 107 -4.34 -10.17 0.56
CA ASP A 107 -3.16 -9.66 -0.15
C ASP A 107 -1.94 -9.63 0.82
N PRO A 108 -0.70 -9.85 0.33
CA PRO A 108 0.49 -9.75 1.16
C PRO A 108 0.89 -8.29 1.39
N ALA A 109 1.44 -7.98 2.56
CA ALA A 109 2.05 -6.69 2.87
C ALA A 109 3.55 -6.88 3.14
N ALA A 110 4.40 -6.42 2.24
CA ALA A 110 5.85 -6.55 2.33
C ALA A 110 6.52 -5.22 2.70
N ILE A 111 7.51 -5.25 3.60
CA ILE A 111 8.30 -4.08 4.00
C ILE A 111 9.73 -4.49 4.37
N ALA A 112 10.67 -3.55 4.29
CA ALA A 112 12.01 -3.73 4.84
C ALA A 112 12.05 -3.35 6.32
N ASN A 113 12.64 -4.23 7.14
CA ASN A 113 13.07 -3.89 8.50
C ASN A 113 14.19 -2.84 8.48
N SER A 114 14.43 -2.19 9.63
CA SER A 114 15.51 -1.21 9.79
C SER A 114 16.93 -1.76 9.58
N ASP A 115 17.11 -3.09 9.59
CA ASP A 115 18.37 -3.76 9.27
C ASP A 115 18.48 -4.20 7.80
N GLY A 116 17.48 -3.89 6.97
CA GLY A 116 17.45 -4.19 5.54
C GLY A 116 16.91 -5.57 5.17
N ARG A 117 16.43 -6.37 6.13
CA ARG A 117 15.72 -7.64 5.87
C ARG A 117 14.28 -7.38 5.44
N LEU A 118 13.85 -7.96 4.34
CA LEU A 118 12.42 -7.95 3.99
C LEU A 118 11.61 -8.84 4.93
N GLU A 119 10.41 -8.42 5.25
CA GLU A 119 9.42 -9.16 6.03
C GLU A 119 8.04 -8.98 5.39
N VAL A 120 7.30 -10.09 5.28
CA VAL A 120 6.01 -10.15 4.61
C VAL A 120 4.96 -10.62 5.60
N PHE A 121 3.85 -9.91 5.64
CA PHE A 121 2.70 -10.16 6.50
C PHE A 121 1.50 -10.57 5.65
N ALA A 122 0.73 -11.56 6.11
CA ALA A 122 -0.49 -11.97 5.45
C ALA A 122 -1.45 -12.66 6.43
N ARG A 123 -2.75 -12.64 6.12
CA ARG A 123 -3.75 -13.40 6.84
C ARG A 123 -3.65 -14.88 6.49
N GLY A 124 -3.65 -15.76 7.50
CA GLY A 124 -3.69 -17.22 7.32
C GLY A 124 -5.11 -17.75 7.06
N THR A 125 -5.24 -19.07 6.87
CA THR A 125 -6.56 -19.73 6.74
C THR A 125 -7.35 -19.77 8.04
N ASP A 126 -6.70 -19.49 9.17
CA ASP A 126 -7.27 -19.37 10.51
C ASP A 126 -7.67 -17.93 10.87
N ASN A 127 -7.60 -17.01 9.89
CA ASN A 127 -7.80 -15.56 10.06
C ASN A 127 -6.79 -14.87 10.98
N ALA A 128 -5.74 -15.56 11.43
CA ALA A 128 -4.65 -14.92 12.18
C ALA A 128 -3.71 -14.17 11.23
N LEU A 129 -2.97 -13.20 11.76
CA LEU A 129 -1.83 -12.62 11.07
C LEU A 129 -0.65 -13.58 11.13
N TRP A 130 -0.03 -13.83 9.99
CA TRP A 130 1.18 -14.61 9.84
C TRP A 130 2.26 -13.78 9.17
N HIS A 131 3.52 -14.07 9.47
CA HIS A 131 4.66 -13.41 8.83
C HIS A 131 5.80 -14.36 8.51
N ILE A 132 6.62 -13.96 7.54
CA ILE A 132 7.84 -14.62 7.10
C ILE A 132 8.87 -13.54 6.74
N TRP A 133 10.16 -13.77 7.02
CA TRP A 133 11.21 -12.77 6.84
C TRP A 133 12.48 -13.35 6.26
N GLN A 134 13.26 -12.51 5.59
CA GLN A 134 14.64 -12.84 5.22
C GLN A 134 15.49 -12.99 6.48
N GLU A 135 16.32 -14.03 6.58
CA GLU A 135 17.25 -14.22 7.71
C GLU A 135 18.49 -13.32 7.64
N LYS A 136 18.77 -12.77 6.45
CA LYS A 136 19.87 -11.84 6.20
C LYS A 136 19.35 -10.66 5.40
N PRO A 137 19.94 -9.46 5.57
CA PRO A 137 19.57 -8.33 4.75
C PRO A 137 19.62 -8.74 3.27
N HIS A 138 18.57 -8.37 2.54
CA HIS A 138 18.47 -8.45 1.08
C HIS A 138 18.76 -9.83 0.42
N ALA A 139 18.75 -10.91 1.21
CA ALA A 139 19.10 -12.25 0.75
C ALA A 139 18.41 -13.36 1.55
N GLY A 140 18.16 -14.48 0.88
CA GLY A 140 17.75 -15.72 1.53
C GLY A 140 18.86 -16.34 2.42
N PRO A 141 18.53 -17.39 3.19
CA PRO A 141 17.23 -18.05 3.26
C PRO A 141 16.15 -17.20 3.94
N TRP A 142 14.90 -17.56 3.69
CA TRP A 142 13.75 -17.05 4.42
C TRP A 142 13.49 -17.91 5.66
N SER A 143 12.89 -17.31 6.68
CA SER A 143 12.45 -18.01 7.89
C SER A 143 11.31 -19.00 7.60
N GLY A 144 10.90 -19.76 8.62
CA GLY A 144 9.60 -20.41 8.60
C GLY A 144 8.47 -19.43 8.93
N TRP A 145 7.26 -19.71 8.44
CA TRP A 145 6.07 -18.95 8.82
C TRP A 145 5.83 -18.99 10.34
N ALA A 146 5.63 -17.82 10.94
CA ALA A 146 5.23 -17.68 12.33
C ALA A 146 3.90 -16.93 12.44
N SER A 147 3.09 -17.30 13.43
CA SER A 147 1.81 -16.64 13.70
C SER A 147 2.01 -15.53 14.71
N LEU A 148 1.40 -14.38 14.42
CA LEU A 148 1.22 -13.27 15.36
C LEU A 148 -0.18 -13.28 15.99
N GLY A 149 -0.96 -14.34 15.76
CA GLY A 149 -2.31 -14.51 16.29
C GLY A 149 -3.29 -13.45 15.75
N GLY A 150 -4.29 -13.10 16.57
CA GLY A 150 -5.36 -12.19 16.19
C GLY A 150 -6.44 -12.85 15.32
N GLU A 151 -7.48 -12.09 14.99
CA GLU A 151 -8.54 -12.47 14.06
C GLU A 151 -8.85 -11.26 13.17
N ILE A 152 -8.25 -11.24 11.98
CA ILE A 152 -8.30 -10.08 11.06
C ILE A 152 -9.24 -10.34 9.88
N THR A 153 -10.00 -9.32 9.47
CA THR A 153 -11.03 -9.40 8.43
C THR A 153 -10.71 -8.62 7.16
N GLY A 154 -9.70 -7.74 7.19
CA GLY A 154 -9.15 -7.04 6.03
C GLY A 154 -7.73 -7.47 5.71
N ASP A 155 -7.13 -6.84 4.70
CA ASP A 155 -5.71 -7.00 4.42
C ASP A 155 -4.88 -6.26 5.51
N PRO A 156 -3.72 -6.81 5.91
CA PRO A 156 -2.84 -6.12 6.85
C PRO A 156 -2.10 -4.97 6.15
N GLU A 157 -1.88 -3.88 6.86
CA GLU A 157 -1.00 -2.78 6.44
C GLU A 157 0.15 -2.65 7.43
N VAL A 158 1.37 -2.47 6.95
CA VAL A 158 2.56 -2.40 7.80
C VAL A 158 3.35 -1.13 7.54
N PHE A 159 3.81 -0.48 8.61
CA PHE A 159 4.70 0.67 8.52
C PHE A 159 5.81 0.60 9.57
N ILE A 160 6.91 1.30 9.31
CA ILE A 160 8.04 1.40 10.25
C ILE A 160 7.91 2.66 11.11
N ASN A 161 7.95 2.48 12.44
CA ASN A 161 8.02 3.59 13.38
C ASN A 161 9.35 4.34 13.25
N SER A 162 9.39 5.58 13.74
CA SER A 162 10.61 6.42 13.72
C SER A 162 11.79 5.83 14.52
N ASP A 163 11.53 4.86 15.39
CA ASP A 163 12.55 4.13 16.17
C ASP A 163 13.03 2.84 15.49
N GLY A 164 12.50 2.51 14.31
CA GLY A 164 12.90 1.35 13.51
C GLY A 164 12.11 0.06 13.78
N ARG A 165 11.07 0.11 14.63
CA ARG A 165 10.15 -1.01 14.89
C ARG A 165 9.06 -1.07 13.84
N LEU A 166 8.80 -2.24 13.29
CA LEU A 166 7.61 -2.46 12.45
C LEU A 166 6.35 -2.47 13.32
N GLU A 167 5.26 -1.94 12.77
CA GLU A 167 3.92 -1.97 13.35
C GLU A 167 2.90 -2.29 12.27
N VAL A 168 2.07 -3.30 12.54
CA VAL A 168 1.06 -3.83 11.62
C VAL A 168 -0.31 -3.44 12.12
N PHE A 169 -1.15 -3.00 11.19
CA PHE A 169 -2.51 -2.55 11.39
C PHE A 169 -3.46 -3.42 10.57
N ALA A 170 -4.60 -3.80 11.16
CA ALA A 170 -5.60 -4.59 10.47
C ALA A 170 -6.99 -4.38 11.06
N ARG A 171 -8.03 -4.62 10.25
CA ARG A 171 -9.42 -4.65 10.74
C ARG A 171 -9.68 -5.94 11.50
N GLY A 172 -10.22 -5.85 12.71
CA GLY A 172 -10.63 -7.02 13.52
C GLY A 172 -12.00 -7.59 13.12
N SER A 173 -12.42 -8.66 13.78
CA SER A 173 -13.75 -9.28 13.61
C SER A 173 -14.91 -8.44 14.15
N ASP A 174 -14.61 -7.45 14.99
CA ASP A 174 -15.52 -6.41 15.47
C ASP A 174 -15.59 -5.17 14.55
N ASN A 175 -14.89 -5.18 13.41
CA ASN A 175 -14.68 -4.03 12.51
C ASN A 175 -13.89 -2.86 13.11
N ALA A 176 -13.29 -2.99 14.30
CA ALA A 176 -12.38 -1.98 14.82
C ALA A 176 -11.01 -2.09 14.13
N LEU A 177 -10.23 -1.01 14.20
CA LEU A 177 -8.81 -1.05 13.88
C LEU A 177 -8.04 -1.69 15.04
N TRP A 178 -7.24 -2.69 14.73
CA TRP A 178 -6.33 -3.35 15.66
C TRP A 178 -4.89 -3.21 15.17
N HIS A 179 -3.93 -3.20 16.09
CA HIS A 179 -2.52 -3.15 15.75
C HIS A 179 -1.65 -4.03 16.66
N ILE A 180 -0.48 -4.37 16.16
CA ILE A 180 0.57 -5.14 16.83
C ILE A 180 1.94 -4.64 16.35
N TRP A 181 2.94 -4.58 17.23
CA TRP A 181 4.25 -3.99 16.90
C TRP A 181 5.40 -4.83 17.41
N GLN A 182 6.56 -4.74 16.75
CA GLN A 182 7.82 -5.25 17.28
C GLN A 182 8.14 -4.52 18.58
N GLU A 183 8.59 -5.24 19.61
CA GLU A 183 9.02 -4.61 20.88
C GLU A 183 10.42 -3.99 20.77
N GLU A 184 11.26 -4.51 19.89
CA GLU A 184 12.60 -3.99 19.58
C GLU A 184 12.75 -3.84 18.05
N PRO A 185 13.55 -2.87 17.56
CA PRO A 185 13.75 -2.70 16.12
C PRO A 185 14.21 -4.00 15.47
N HIS A 186 13.67 -4.30 14.28
CA HIS A 186 14.07 -5.43 13.43
C HIS A 186 14.11 -6.81 14.12
N ALA A 187 13.39 -7.01 15.22
CA ALA A 187 13.40 -8.25 15.96
C ALA A 187 12.07 -8.53 16.68
N GLY A 188 11.78 -9.82 16.87
CA GLY A 188 10.82 -10.24 17.89
C GLY A 188 11.42 -10.12 19.30
N PRO A 189 10.60 -10.15 20.37
CA PRO A 189 9.17 -10.45 20.36
C PRO A 189 8.29 -9.32 19.81
N TRP A 190 7.06 -9.67 19.48
CA TRP A 190 5.99 -8.73 19.13
C TRP A 190 5.11 -8.50 20.36
N SER A 191 4.47 -7.33 20.41
CA SER A 191 3.48 -6.99 21.44
C SER A 191 2.24 -7.89 21.35
N SER A 192 1.33 -7.75 22.33
CA SER A 192 -0.04 -8.23 22.18
C SER A 192 -0.86 -7.30 21.29
N TRP A 193 -1.82 -7.85 20.53
CA TRP A 193 -2.82 -7.05 19.82
C TRP A 193 -3.53 -6.05 20.74
N ALA A 194 -3.58 -4.80 20.31
CA ALA A 194 -4.33 -3.74 20.96
C ALA A 194 -5.36 -3.13 19.98
N SER A 195 -6.50 -2.71 20.52
CA SER A 195 -7.55 -2.06 19.72
C SER A 195 -7.35 -0.56 19.74
N LEU A 196 -7.38 0.05 18.56
CA LEU A 196 -7.52 1.49 18.37
C LEU A 196 -8.99 1.91 18.24
N GLY A 197 -9.93 0.98 18.42
CA GLY A 197 -11.36 1.21 18.31
C GLY A 197 -11.78 1.63 16.90
N GLY A 198 -12.81 2.47 16.82
CA GLY A 198 -13.43 2.85 15.54
C GLY A 198 -14.29 1.74 14.95
N ALA A 199 -14.83 2.00 13.76
CA ALA A 199 -15.57 1.03 12.96
C ALA A 199 -15.25 1.31 11.48
N ILE A 200 -14.29 0.56 10.94
CA ILE A 200 -13.70 0.81 9.62
C ILE A 200 -14.27 -0.15 8.56
N THR A 201 -14.47 0.36 7.35
CA THR A 201 -15.07 -0.35 6.20
C THR A 201 -14.16 -0.40 4.98
N SER A 202 -12.94 0.10 5.10
CA SER A 202 -11.81 -0.05 4.17
C SER A 202 -10.70 -0.86 4.85
N ASP A 203 -9.68 -1.25 4.10
CA ASP A 203 -8.38 -1.55 4.69
C ASP A 203 -7.73 -0.25 5.21
N PRO A 204 -6.86 -0.32 6.23
CA PRO A 204 -6.18 0.86 6.76
C PRO A 204 -5.05 1.32 5.82
N ALA A 205 -4.90 2.63 5.66
CA ALA A 205 -3.72 3.23 5.02
C ALA A 205 -2.89 3.96 6.06
N VAL A 206 -1.57 3.69 6.09
CA VAL A 206 -0.68 4.16 7.15
C VAL A 206 0.46 4.97 6.57
N VAL A 207 0.84 6.05 7.25
CA VAL A 207 2.00 6.87 6.88
C VAL A 207 2.73 7.32 8.14
N ALA A 208 4.06 7.43 8.07
CA ALA A 208 4.81 8.23 9.03
C ALA A 208 4.86 9.67 8.55
N SER A 209 4.28 10.58 9.33
CA SER A 209 4.46 12.01 9.06
C SER A 209 5.89 12.44 9.37
N SER A 210 6.37 13.51 8.73
CA SER A 210 7.74 14.03 8.91
C SER A 210 8.18 14.39 10.35
N ASP A 211 7.28 14.37 11.34
CA ASP A 211 7.63 14.51 12.76
C ASP A 211 7.90 13.16 13.46
N GLY A 212 7.76 12.04 12.75
CA GLY A 212 8.00 10.68 13.22
C GLY A 212 6.78 9.96 13.81
N ARG A 213 5.59 10.57 13.81
CA ARG A 213 4.35 9.93 14.24
C ARG A 213 3.73 9.13 13.10
N LEU A 214 3.27 7.93 13.41
CA LEU A 214 2.36 7.19 12.53
C LEU A 214 0.96 7.80 12.58
N GLU A 215 0.32 7.88 11.41
CA GLU A 215 -1.05 8.30 11.22
C GLU A 215 -1.77 7.29 10.31
N VAL A 216 -2.94 6.83 10.74
CA VAL A 216 -3.74 5.81 10.06
C VAL A 216 -5.03 6.45 9.54
N PHE A 217 -5.35 6.15 8.29
CA PHE A 217 -6.55 6.60 7.58
C PHE A 217 -7.40 5.40 7.20
N ALA A 218 -8.72 5.53 7.35
CA ALA A 218 -9.67 4.50 6.97
C ALA A 218 -11.05 5.09 6.66
N ARG A 219 -11.84 4.37 5.87
CA ARG A 219 -13.24 4.69 5.63
C ARG A 219 -14.10 4.24 6.82
N GLY A 220 -14.96 5.12 7.32
CA GLY A 220 -15.92 4.82 8.38
C GLY A 220 -17.18 4.10 7.86
N THR A 221 -18.10 3.76 8.77
CA THR A 221 -19.41 3.18 8.41
C THR A 221 -20.36 4.18 7.73
N ASP A 222 -20.06 5.46 7.83
CA ASP A 222 -20.73 6.57 7.15
C ASP A 222 -20.14 6.88 5.76
N ASN A 223 -19.17 6.07 5.30
CA ASN A 223 -18.35 6.29 4.11
C ASN A 223 -17.47 7.56 4.14
N ALA A 224 -17.37 8.25 5.27
CA ALA A 224 -16.42 9.36 5.42
C ALA A 224 -14.99 8.82 5.59
N LEU A 225 -14.01 9.67 5.28
CA LEU A 225 -12.62 9.41 5.68
C LEU A 225 -12.45 9.74 7.16
N TRP A 226 -11.88 8.81 7.91
CA TRP A 226 -11.51 8.96 9.31
C TRP A 226 -10.02 8.73 9.49
N HIS A 227 -9.43 9.38 10.48
CA HIS A 227 -8.03 9.18 10.82
C HIS A 227 -7.76 9.19 12.33
N ILE A 228 -6.66 8.57 12.72
CA ILE A 228 -6.14 8.49 14.09
C ILE A 228 -4.60 8.51 14.02
N TRP A 229 -3.92 9.13 14.99
CA TRP A 229 -2.46 9.30 14.95
C TRP A 229 -1.83 9.05 16.31
N GLN A 230 -0.58 8.62 16.32
CA GLN A 230 0.22 8.60 17.56
C GLN A 230 0.34 10.03 18.10
N GLU A 231 0.22 10.22 19.42
CA GLU A 231 0.30 11.56 20.03
C GLU A 231 1.74 12.10 20.08
N LYS A 232 2.72 11.21 20.05
CA LYS A 232 4.16 11.49 19.99
C LYS A 232 4.82 10.42 19.12
N PRO A 233 6.00 10.68 18.54
CA PRO A 233 6.70 9.68 17.74
C PRO A 233 6.81 8.37 18.51
N HIS A 234 6.55 7.24 17.84
CA HIS A 234 6.67 5.86 18.36
C HIS A 234 5.99 5.62 19.73
N ALA A 235 4.94 6.38 20.05
CA ALA A 235 4.25 6.29 21.33
C ALA A 235 3.12 5.25 21.31
N ALA A 236 2.89 4.63 22.48
CA ALA A 236 1.73 3.76 22.69
C ALA A 236 0.39 4.53 22.76
N SER A 237 0.41 5.85 23.01
CA SER A 237 -0.81 6.66 23.06
C SER A 237 -1.18 7.20 21.69
N TRP A 238 -2.45 7.02 21.35
CA TRP A 238 -3.06 7.46 20.10
C TRP A 238 -4.10 8.55 20.38
N SER A 239 -4.32 9.41 19.40
CA SER A 239 -5.39 10.38 19.42
C SER A 239 -6.77 9.70 19.43
N ARG A 240 -7.82 10.50 19.56
CA ARG A 240 -9.17 10.05 19.21
C ARG A 240 -9.34 10.06 17.69
N TRP A 241 -10.16 9.15 17.17
CA TRP A 241 -10.65 9.22 15.79
C TRP A 241 -11.25 10.59 15.48
N ALA A 242 -10.83 11.16 14.35
CA ALA A 242 -11.40 12.38 13.78
C ALA A 242 -11.89 12.11 12.36
N SER A 243 -12.99 12.74 11.97
CA SER A 243 -13.52 12.64 10.61
C SER A 243 -12.99 13.80 9.77
N LEU A 244 -12.56 13.47 8.55
CA LEU A 244 -12.26 14.42 7.48
C LEU A 244 -13.44 14.58 6.51
N GLY A 245 -14.61 14.03 6.86
CA GLY A 245 -15.81 14.07 6.05
C GLY A 245 -15.63 13.38 4.69
N GLY A 246 -16.33 13.90 3.68
CA GLY A 246 -16.38 13.28 2.36
C GLY A 246 -17.26 12.02 2.31
N ALA A 247 -17.35 11.43 1.12
CA ALA A 247 -18.02 10.15 0.88
C ALA A 247 -17.18 9.36 -0.13
N ILE A 248 -16.36 8.45 0.38
CA ILE A 248 -15.37 7.70 -0.40
C ILE A 248 -15.83 6.26 -0.67
N THR A 249 -15.51 5.75 -1.85
CA THR A 249 -15.92 4.41 -2.34
C THR A 249 -14.73 3.49 -2.62
N SER A 250 -13.54 3.90 -2.23
CA SER A 250 -12.28 3.15 -2.28
C SER A 250 -11.65 3.07 -0.89
N ASP A 251 -10.61 2.24 -0.74
CA ASP A 251 -9.58 2.47 0.25
C ASP A 251 -8.89 3.83 -0.02
N PRO A 252 -8.46 4.55 1.04
CA PRO A 252 -7.69 5.77 0.89
C PRO A 252 -6.23 5.46 0.56
N ALA A 253 -5.58 6.29 -0.26
CA ALA A 253 -4.13 6.32 -0.37
C ALA A 253 -3.60 7.60 0.27
N VAL A 254 -2.56 7.49 1.10
CA VAL A 254 -1.96 8.63 1.80
C VAL A 254 -0.48 8.73 1.47
N VAL A 255 -0.01 9.98 1.34
CA VAL A 255 1.41 10.31 1.18
C VAL A 255 1.78 11.44 2.15
N ASP A 256 3.04 11.44 2.61
CA ASP A 256 3.66 12.60 3.21
C ASP A 256 4.40 13.36 2.10
N ASN A 257 3.90 14.54 1.75
CA ASN A 257 4.52 15.37 0.72
C ASN A 257 5.92 15.79 1.18
N SER A 258 6.85 16.06 0.26
CA SER A 258 8.21 16.52 0.66
C SER A 258 8.25 17.90 1.37
N ASP A 259 7.12 18.54 1.63
CA ASP A 259 6.97 19.71 2.52
C ASP A 259 6.43 19.37 3.92
N GLY A 260 6.22 18.08 4.23
CA GLY A 260 5.76 17.55 5.52
C GLY A 260 4.24 17.57 5.72
N ARG A 261 3.47 17.91 4.67
CA ARG A 261 2.00 17.88 4.72
C ARG A 261 1.51 16.54 4.23
N LEU A 262 0.62 15.92 5.01
CA LEU A 262 -0.10 14.74 4.54
C LEU A 262 -1.14 15.11 3.49
N GLU A 263 -1.27 14.27 2.47
CA GLU A 263 -2.29 14.37 1.42
C GLU A 263 -2.92 13.00 1.17
N VAL A 264 -4.25 12.94 1.20
CA VAL A 264 -5.03 11.71 1.05
C VAL A 264 -5.83 11.76 -0.23
N PHE A 265 -5.81 10.66 -0.97
CA PHE A 265 -6.50 10.44 -2.23
C PHE A 265 -7.52 9.33 -2.07
N ALA A 266 -8.71 9.50 -2.63
CA ALA A 266 -9.74 8.47 -2.62
C ALA A 266 -10.70 8.65 -3.80
N ARG A 267 -11.37 7.56 -4.19
CA ARG A 267 -12.47 7.60 -5.15
C ARG A 267 -13.74 8.10 -4.45
N GLY A 268 -14.44 9.05 -5.06
CA GLY A 268 -15.74 9.53 -4.59
C GLY A 268 -16.90 8.63 -5.00
N ILE A 269 -18.11 8.95 -4.53
CA ILE A 269 -19.37 8.29 -4.97
C ILE A 269 -19.69 8.49 -6.46
N ASP A 270 -19.06 9.48 -7.08
CA ASP A 270 -19.14 9.83 -8.50
C ASP A 270 -18.10 9.08 -9.35
N ASN A 271 -17.32 8.17 -8.75
CA ASN A 271 -16.19 7.45 -9.35
C ASN A 271 -15.06 8.36 -9.83
N VAL A 272 -14.94 9.56 -9.26
CA VAL A 272 -13.89 10.53 -9.58
C VAL A 272 -12.79 10.44 -8.54
N LEU A 273 -11.55 10.80 -8.89
CA LEU A 273 -10.48 10.97 -7.89
C LEU A 273 -10.68 12.26 -7.11
N TRP A 274 -10.73 12.14 -5.79
CA TRP A 274 -10.78 13.25 -4.85
C TRP A 274 -9.53 13.24 -3.97
N HIS A 275 -9.11 14.42 -3.53
CA HIS A 275 -8.02 14.56 -2.58
C HIS A 275 -8.28 15.63 -1.51
N ILE A 276 -7.63 15.48 -0.36
CA ILE A 276 -7.67 16.40 0.78
C ILE A 276 -6.26 16.45 1.40
N TRP A 277 -5.80 17.62 1.83
CA TRP A 277 -4.44 17.81 2.34
C TRP A 277 -4.42 18.62 3.62
N GLN A 278 -3.37 18.44 4.43
CA GLN A 278 -3.08 19.34 5.52
C GLN A 278 -2.69 20.72 4.98
N GLU A 279 -3.21 21.80 5.56
CA GLU A 279 -2.85 23.18 5.18
C GLU A 279 -1.46 23.58 5.72
N LYS A 280 -0.99 22.89 6.78
CA LYS A 280 0.34 23.04 7.37
C LYS A 280 0.85 21.69 7.86
N PRO A 281 2.17 21.44 7.82
CA PRO A 281 2.74 20.21 8.36
C PRO A 281 2.31 19.96 9.80
N HIS A 282 1.91 18.73 10.11
CA HIS A 282 1.57 18.25 11.46
C HIS A 282 0.47 19.03 12.18
N ALA A 283 -0.36 19.77 11.46
CA ALA A 283 -1.36 20.64 12.07
C ALA A 283 -2.70 20.63 11.35
N ALA A 284 -3.76 20.76 12.14
CA ALA A 284 -5.04 21.24 11.62
C ALA A 284 -4.92 22.72 11.20
N PRO A 285 -5.69 23.19 10.22
CA PRO A 285 -6.78 22.49 9.53
C PRO A 285 -6.34 21.65 8.31
N TRP A 286 -7.20 20.71 7.93
CA TRP A 286 -7.21 20.10 6.59
C TRP A 286 -7.99 20.98 5.63
N SER A 287 -7.66 20.89 4.34
CA SER A 287 -8.39 21.55 3.26
C SER A 287 -9.81 20.98 3.11
N SER A 288 -10.61 21.58 2.23
CA SER A 288 -11.81 20.92 1.72
C SER A 288 -11.42 19.90 0.64
N TRP A 289 -12.17 18.80 0.55
CA TRP A 289 -12.08 17.86 -0.59
C TRP A 289 -12.14 18.59 -1.93
N ALA A 290 -11.15 18.32 -2.78
CA ALA A 290 -11.10 18.82 -4.15
C ALA A 290 -11.09 17.65 -5.15
N SER A 291 -11.67 17.85 -6.32
CA SER A 291 -11.72 16.84 -7.37
C SER A 291 -10.55 17.01 -8.32
N LEU A 292 -9.90 15.89 -8.65
CA LEU A 292 -8.89 15.79 -9.71
C LEU A 292 -9.47 15.23 -11.02
N GLY A 293 -10.80 15.12 -11.10
CA GLY A 293 -11.48 14.57 -12.28
C GLY A 293 -11.15 13.10 -12.52
N GLY A 294 -11.35 12.66 -13.78
CA GLY A 294 -11.20 11.26 -14.16
C GLY A 294 -12.44 10.42 -13.85
N SER A 295 -12.40 9.15 -14.27
CA SER A 295 -13.40 8.14 -13.92
C SER A 295 -12.66 6.83 -13.65
N ILE A 296 -12.55 6.48 -12.38
CA ILE A 296 -11.67 5.43 -11.88
C ILE A 296 -12.46 4.25 -11.31
N THR A 297 -11.99 3.04 -11.56
CA THR A 297 -12.62 1.77 -11.16
C THR A 297 -11.86 1.02 -10.09
N SER A 298 -10.71 1.53 -9.65
CA SER A 298 -9.94 1.01 -8.52
C SER A 298 -9.77 2.07 -7.45
N ASP A 299 -9.16 1.65 -6.36
CA ASP A 299 -8.59 2.54 -5.36
C ASP A 299 -7.35 3.23 -5.97
N PRO A 300 -7.06 4.49 -5.61
CA PRO A 300 -5.87 5.18 -6.08
C PRO A 300 -4.62 4.64 -5.38
N VAL A 301 -3.48 4.70 -6.06
CA VAL A 301 -2.16 4.58 -5.43
C VAL A 301 -1.42 5.88 -5.65
N ALA A 302 -0.94 6.52 -4.59
CA ALA A 302 -0.26 7.80 -4.64
C ALA A 302 1.21 7.63 -4.23
N PHE A 303 2.10 8.39 -4.87
CA PHE A 303 3.53 8.36 -4.63
C PHE A 303 4.09 9.77 -4.65
N ASP A 304 5.00 10.11 -3.72
CA ASP A 304 5.81 11.33 -3.80
C ASP A 304 7.11 11.00 -4.54
N ASN A 305 7.24 11.48 -5.78
CA ASN A 305 8.49 11.30 -6.54
C ASN A 305 9.64 11.96 -5.78
N SER A 306 10.86 11.45 -5.93
CA SER A 306 12.05 12.07 -5.30
C SER A 306 12.38 13.50 -5.77
N ASP A 307 11.64 14.08 -6.73
CA ASP A 307 11.67 15.51 -7.05
C ASP A 307 10.59 16.35 -6.33
N GLY A 308 9.83 15.74 -5.41
CA GLY A 308 8.80 16.35 -4.56
C GLY A 308 7.43 16.52 -5.23
N ARG A 309 7.21 15.88 -6.38
CA ARG A 309 5.92 15.90 -7.09
C ARG A 309 5.13 14.64 -6.80
N LEU A 310 3.88 14.82 -6.40
CA LEU A 310 2.96 13.71 -6.30
C LEU A 310 2.55 13.17 -7.67
N GLU A 311 2.43 11.85 -7.76
CA GLU A 311 1.87 11.12 -8.89
C GLU A 311 0.90 10.07 -8.38
N VAL A 312 -0.28 9.99 -9.00
CA VAL A 312 -1.38 9.13 -8.58
C VAL A 312 -1.78 8.23 -9.75
N PHE A 313 -1.92 6.95 -9.47
CA PHE A 313 -2.28 5.89 -10.41
C PHE A 313 -3.65 5.32 -10.03
N ALA A 314 -4.48 5.02 -11.03
CA ALA A 314 -5.75 4.33 -10.83
C ALA A 314 -6.20 3.63 -12.10
N ARG A 315 -6.98 2.55 -11.97
CA ARG A 315 -7.59 1.88 -13.12
C ARG A 315 -8.73 2.73 -13.69
N GLY A 316 -8.77 2.91 -15.01
CA GLY A 316 -9.86 3.58 -15.72
C GLY A 316 -11.02 2.66 -16.06
N THR A 317 -12.10 3.25 -16.62
CA THR A 317 -13.29 2.51 -17.09
C THR A 317 -13.02 1.58 -18.29
N ASP A 318 -11.91 1.78 -18.98
CA ASP A 318 -11.38 0.92 -20.05
C ASP A 318 -10.48 -0.21 -19.50
N ASN A 319 -10.38 -0.35 -18.18
CA ASN A 319 -9.49 -1.25 -17.45
C ASN A 319 -7.99 -0.98 -17.65
N ALA A 320 -7.61 0.10 -18.34
CA ALA A 320 -6.23 0.53 -18.44
C ALA A 320 -5.76 1.19 -17.14
N LEU A 321 -4.45 1.25 -16.93
CA LEU A 321 -3.87 2.08 -15.89
C LEU A 321 -3.81 3.52 -16.38
N TRP A 322 -4.32 4.44 -15.56
CA TRP A 322 -4.25 5.88 -15.79
C TRP A 322 -3.46 6.53 -14.67
N HIS A 323 -2.79 7.65 -14.97
CA HIS A 323 -2.07 8.43 -13.98
C HIS A 323 -2.27 9.93 -14.16
N ILE A 324 -2.10 10.67 -13.07
CA ILE A 324 -2.13 12.13 -12.98
C ILE A 324 -1.02 12.58 -12.01
N TRP A 325 -0.37 13.71 -12.29
CA TRP A 325 0.79 14.16 -11.51
C TRP A 325 0.77 15.67 -11.29
N GLN A 326 1.41 16.12 -10.21
CA GLN A 326 1.69 17.54 -9.99
C GLN A 326 2.69 18.04 -11.04
N LYS A 327 2.48 19.23 -11.61
CA LYS A 327 3.43 19.85 -12.55
C LYS A 327 4.61 20.52 -11.85
N LYS A 328 4.48 20.81 -10.56
CA LYS A 328 5.51 21.40 -9.70
C LYS A 328 5.35 20.83 -8.29
N PRO A 329 6.45 20.72 -7.52
CA PRO A 329 6.36 20.32 -6.12
C PRO A 329 5.44 21.24 -5.32
N HIS A 330 4.67 20.67 -4.40
CA HIS A 330 3.86 21.36 -3.38
C HIS A 330 2.81 22.34 -3.88
N SER A 331 2.62 22.45 -5.19
CA SER A 331 1.77 23.47 -5.78
C SER A 331 1.08 22.93 -7.03
N GLY A 332 -0.24 23.06 -7.06
CA GLY A 332 -0.99 22.95 -8.31
C GLY A 332 -0.45 23.95 -9.34
N PRO A 333 -0.66 23.69 -10.65
CA PRO A 333 -1.66 22.78 -11.20
C PRO A 333 -1.20 21.33 -11.40
N TRP A 334 -2.17 20.41 -11.35
CA TRP A 334 -2.02 19.02 -11.79
C TRP A 334 -1.99 18.89 -13.32
N SER A 335 -1.47 17.78 -13.83
CA SER A 335 -1.56 17.36 -15.22
C SER A 335 -3.01 17.03 -15.62
N GLY A 336 -3.22 16.73 -16.91
CA GLY A 336 -4.41 15.98 -17.31
C GLY A 336 -4.13 14.47 -17.14
N TRP A 337 -5.18 13.68 -16.96
CA TRP A 337 -5.08 12.22 -16.94
C TRP A 337 -4.44 11.70 -18.22
N ALA A 338 -3.44 10.84 -18.08
CA ALA A 338 -2.82 10.11 -19.19
C ALA A 338 -2.96 8.61 -18.96
N SER A 339 -3.10 7.85 -20.05
CA SER A 339 -3.17 6.40 -19.99
C SER A 339 -1.78 5.81 -20.16
N LEU A 340 -1.45 4.83 -19.32
CA LEU A 340 -0.30 3.93 -19.49
C LEU A 340 -0.71 2.66 -20.25
N GLY A 341 -1.95 2.58 -20.74
CA GLY A 341 -2.48 1.40 -21.40
C GLY A 341 -2.60 0.20 -20.45
N GLY A 342 -2.45 -1.00 -21.01
CA GLY A 342 -2.68 -2.25 -20.29
C GLY A 342 -4.17 -2.58 -20.15
N VAL A 343 -4.46 -3.78 -19.65
CA VAL A 343 -5.82 -4.21 -19.26
C VAL A 343 -5.68 -4.98 -17.95
N LEU A 344 -5.94 -4.28 -16.85
CA LEU A 344 -5.69 -4.77 -15.49
C LEU A 344 -6.95 -5.31 -14.84
N LEU A 345 -6.80 -6.37 -14.05
CA LEU A 345 -7.85 -6.83 -13.14
C LEU A 345 -7.97 -5.85 -11.96
N SER A 346 -9.19 -5.73 -11.42
CA SER A 346 -9.51 -4.91 -10.22
C SER A 346 -9.74 -5.79 -9.00
N ASP A 347 -9.90 -7.08 -9.23
CA ASP A 347 -10.00 -8.11 -8.21
C ASP A 347 -9.32 -9.35 -8.84
N PRO A 348 -8.21 -9.83 -8.25
CA PRO A 348 -7.52 -11.05 -8.69
C PRO A 348 -8.41 -12.30 -8.75
N LEU A 349 -9.49 -12.31 -7.97
CA LEU A 349 -10.45 -13.40 -7.88
C LEU A 349 -11.68 -13.22 -8.78
N ALA A 350 -11.85 -12.05 -9.41
CA ALA A 350 -12.89 -11.87 -10.42
C ALA A 350 -12.61 -12.79 -11.62
N ALA A 351 -13.65 -13.52 -12.04
CA ALA A 351 -13.61 -14.50 -13.12
C ALA A 351 -14.12 -13.91 -14.45
#